data_AF-L8LYA8-F1
#
_entry.id   AF-L8LYA8-F1
#
_cell.length_a   1.000
_cell.length_b   1.000
_cell.length_c   1.000
_cell.angle_alpha   90.00
_cell.angle_beta   90.00
_cell.angle_gamma   90.00
#
_symmetry.space_group_name_H-M   'P 1'
#
loop_
_entity.id
_entity.type
_entity.pdbx_description
1 polymer ?
#
loop_
_entity_poly.entity_id
_entity_poly.type
_entity_poly.pdbx_seq_one_letter_code
_entity_poly.pdbx_strand_id
1 'polypeptide(L)'
;MGEYQKDGLEWRLEQLSLRLQEWWEWRTSQVKIDLPDIDIPLFDWLTTELIEKIGGILFWLILILLLIGLGRALSIYVEGLKRLSFPSTMAMIKSDGKTSSSQWVERSQQYLKQHNYRDACVCLYQGMLQLLDERNLIPQHHSRTDGEYWRLVERFLHPLPYQTLLSTHQSLRFGNVEASLKTWQNCEEAYRQIETDFTSEQAYQQIKENIDIARSAG
;
A
#
# COMPACT_ATOMS: atom_id res chain seq x y z
N MET A 1 5.21 -42.82 3.44
CA MET A 1 4.03 -42.36 2.68
C MET A 1 3.31 -41.36 3.56
N GLY A 2 3.65 -40.07 3.44
CA GLY A 2 3.01 -39.01 4.20
C GLY A 2 1.84 -38.47 3.39
N GLU A 3 0.63 -38.55 3.93
CA GLU A 3 -0.55 -37.91 3.37
C GLU A 3 -0.37 -36.39 3.50
N TYR A 4 -0.14 -35.73 2.37
CA TYR A 4 -0.18 -34.27 2.30
C TYR A 4 -1.63 -33.83 2.54
N GLN A 5 -1.87 -33.12 3.65
CA GLN A 5 -3.11 -32.39 3.91
C GLN A 5 -3.29 -31.33 2.81
N LYS A 6 -4.03 -31.70 1.77
CA LYS A 6 -4.42 -30.85 0.65
C LYS A 6 -5.52 -29.88 1.08
N ASP A 7 -5.18 -28.88 1.90
CA ASP A 7 -5.97 -27.63 2.09
C ASP A 7 -5.18 -26.55 2.85
N GLY A 8 -3.86 -26.72 2.98
CA GLY A 8 -2.98 -25.83 3.74
C GLY A 8 -2.51 -24.61 2.95
N LEU A 9 -2.56 -23.47 3.62
CA LEU A 9 -2.00 -22.13 3.35
C LEU A 9 -0.85 -21.99 2.35
N GLU A 10 0.05 -22.98 2.24
CA GLU A 10 1.18 -22.98 1.31
C GLU A 10 0.72 -22.87 -0.15
N TRP A 11 -0.31 -23.60 -0.55
CA TRP A 11 -0.80 -23.57 -1.94
C TRP A 11 -1.48 -22.23 -2.30
N ARG A 12 -2.10 -21.57 -1.32
CA ARG A 12 -2.69 -20.23 -1.51
C ARG A 12 -1.63 -19.13 -1.56
N LEU A 13 -0.55 -19.28 -0.77
CA LEU A 13 0.63 -18.42 -0.86
C LEU A 13 1.33 -18.59 -2.21
N GLU A 14 1.46 -19.82 -2.70
CA GLU A 14 1.99 -20.09 -4.04
C GLU A 14 1.14 -19.44 -5.13
N GLN A 15 -0.19 -19.50 -5.04
CA GLN A 15 -1.05 -18.85 -6.03
C GLN A 15 -1.01 -17.32 -6.00
N LEU A 16 -0.84 -16.72 -4.82
CA LEU A 16 -0.68 -15.27 -4.69
C LEU A 16 0.71 -14.82 -5.11
N SER A 17 1.77 -15.58 -4.79
CA SER A 17 3.10 -15.32 -5.32
C SER A 17 3.14 -15.46 -6.83
N LEU A 18 2.44 -16.44 -7.40
CA LEU A 18 2.30 -16.61 -8.85
C LEU A 18 1.56 -15.43 -9.48
N ARG A 19 0.45 -14.95 -8.89
CA ARG A 19 -0.26 -13.75 -9.40
C ARG A 19 0.54 -12.46 -9.24
N LEU A 20 1.28 -12.31 -8.14
CA LEU A 20 2.19 -11.18 -7.93
C LEU A 20 3.33 -11.23 -8.95
N GLN A 21 3.85 -12.42 -9.25
CA GLN A 21 4.89 -12.63 -10.25
C GLN A 21 4.37 -12.37 -11.66
N GLU A 22 3.21 -12.87 -12.04
CA GLU A 22 2.59 -12.59 -13.35
C GLU A 22 2.29 -11.09 -13.52
N TRP A 23 1.78 -10.43 -12.47
CA TRP A 23 1.57 -8.98 -12.49
C TRP A 23 2.89 -8.20 -12.57
N TRP A 24 3.91 -8.65 -11.86
CA TRP A 24 5.25 -8.05 -11.88
C TRP A 24 5.95 -8.23 -13.22
N GLU A 25 5.90 -9.44 -13.81
CA GLU A 25 6.44 -9.76 -15.13
C GLU A 25 5.71 -8.99 -16.24
N TRP A 26 4.38 -8.86 -16.15
CA TRP A 26 3.63 -7.97 -17.05
C TRP A 26 4.02 -6.50 -16.88
N ARG A 27 4.44 -6.08 -15.68
CA ARG A 27 4.86 -4.70 -15.41
C ARG A 27 6.29 -4.42 -15.87
N THR A 28 7.23 -5.34 -15.67
CA THR A 28 8.64 -5.19 -16.10
C THR A 28 8.80 -5.38 -17.60
N SER A 29 7.98 -6.23 -18.24
CA SER A 29 7.98 -6.40 -19.71
C SER A 29 7.54 -5.16 -20.49
N GLN A 30 6.82 -4.22 -19.85
CA GLN A 30 6.53 -2.91 -20.43
C GLN A 30 7.71 -1.93 -20.33
N VAL A 31 8.71 -2.22 -19.51
CA VAL A 31 9.95 -1.43 -19.43
C VAL A 31 10.96 -2.07 -20.39
N LYS A 32 10.77 -1.84 -21.70
CA LYS A 32 11.85 -2.08 -22.67
C LYS A 32 12.93 -1.02 -22.47
N ILE A 33 13.92 -1.33 -21.64
CA ILE A 33 15.18 -0.61 -21.67
C ILE A 33 15.95 -1.18 -22.86
N ASP A 34 15.91 -0.49 -24.00
CA ASP A 34 16.89 -0.70 -25.05
C ASP A 34 18.24 -0.23 -24.48
N LEU A 35 18.99 -1.17 -23.87
CA LEU A 35 20.39 -0.93 -23.56
C LEU A 35 21.17 -1.03 -24.87
N PRO A 36 21.81 0.05 -25.35
CA PRO A 36 22.80 -0.10 -26.40
C PRO A 36 23.94 -0.95 -25.88
N ASP A 37 24.44 -1.85 -26.73
CA ASP A 37 25.61 -2.69 -26.47
C ASP A 37 26.83 -1.75 -26.46
N ILE A 38 27.22 -1.26 -25.28
CA ILE A 38 28.39 -0.40 -25.13
C ILE A 38 29.57 -1.28 -24.72
N ASP A 39 30.39 -1.65 -25.70
CA ASP A 39 31.75 -2.14 -25.47
C ASP A 39 32.60 -0.95 -24.99
N ILE A 40 32.97 -0.94 -23.70
CA ILE A 40 33.69 0.18 -23.08
C ILE A 40 35.17 -0.19 -22.79
N PRO A 41 36.13 0.19 -23.64
CA PRO A 41 37.55 0.18 -23.31
C PRO A 41 37.97 1.50 -22.61
N LEU A 42 37.32 1.88 -21.51
CA LEU A 42 37.54 3.20 -20.85
C LEU A 42 38.42 3.19 -19.59
N PHE A 43 39.01 2.07 -19.19
CA PHE A 43 39.75 2.00 -17.90
C PHE A 43 41.27 2.15 -18.00
N ASP A 44 41.83 2.34 -19.19
CA ASP A 44 43.29 2.37 -19.38
C ASP A 44 43.92 3.78 -19.28
N TRP A 45 43.10 4.83 -19.16
CA TRP A 45 43.54 6.24 -19.07
C TRP A 45 43.36 6.87 -17.69
N LEU A 46 42.91 6.09 -16.69
CA LEU A 46 42.70 6.54 -15.31
C LEU A 46 44.04 6.70 -14.57
N THR A 47 44.74 7.79 -14.92
CA THR A 47 45.91 8.27 -14.19
C THR A 47 45.51 8.80 -12.81
N THR A 48 46.38 8.58 -11.82
CA THR A 48 46.16 8.77 -10.38
C THR A 48 45.68 10.17 -9.99
N GLU A 49 46.02 11.20 -10.77
CA GLU A 49 45.62 12.59 -10.49
C GLU A 49 44.16 12.90 -10.83
N LEU A 50 43.57 12.20 -11.82
CA LEU A 50 42.16 12.38 -12.18
C LEU A 50 41.23 11.70 -11.16
N ILE A 51 41.67 10.59 -10.57
CA ILE A 51 40.93 9.87 -9.52
C ILE A 51 40.78 10.73 -8.26
N GLU A 52 41.81 11.49 -7.87
CA GLU A 52 41.72 12.38 -6.71
C GLU A 52 40.74 13.54 -6.94
N LYS A 53 40.78 14.16 -8.12
CA LYS A 53 39.86 15.26 -8.46
C LYS A 53 38.42 14.80 -8.65
N ILE A 54 38.22 13.69 -9.37
CA ILE A 54 36.89 13.11 -9.59
C ILE A 54 36.33 12.53 -8.29
N GLY A 55 37.18 11.92 -7.45
CA GLY A 55 36.80 11.39 -6.14
C GLY A 55 36.26 12.49 -5.22
N GLY A 56 36.91 13.67 -5.21
CA GLY A 56 36.40 14.84 -4.49
C GLY A 56 35.03 15.29 -5.01
N ILE A 57 34.87 15.37 -6.32
CA ILE A 57 33.59 15.79 -6.94
C ILE A 57 32.48 14.76 -6.65
N LEU A 58 32.76 13.47 -6.80
CA LEU A 58 31.81 12.39 -6.49
C LEU A 58 31.43 12.39 -5.01
N PHE A 59 32.38 12.62 -4.11
CA PHE A 59 32.11 12.73 -2.68
C PHE A 59 31.12 13.86 -2.38
N TRP A 60 31.33 15.05 -2.95
CA TRP A 60 30.40 16.17 -2.81
C TRP A 60 29.05 15.91 -3.48
N LEU A 61 29.04 15.21 -4.62
CA LEU A 61 27.81 14.84 -5.33
C LEU A 61 26.96 13.86 -4.49
N ILE A 62 27.59 12.86 -3.89
CA ILE A 62 26.95 11.94 -2.95
C ILE A 62 26.45 12.68 -1.71
N LEU A 63 27.24 13.61 -1.15
CA LEU A 63 26.84 14.41 0.00
C LEU A 63 25.59 15.27 -0.32
N ILE A 64 25.56 15.91 -1.49
CA ILE A 64 24.42 16.70 -1.97
C ILE A 64 23.19 15.80 -2.17
N LEU A 65 23.35 14.63 -2.80
CA LEU A 65 22.27 13.66 -2.97
C LEU A 65 21.73 13.16 -1.62
N LEU A 66 22.59 12.95 -0.64
CA LEU A 66 22.22 12.51 0.70
C LEU A 66 21.46 13.62 1.45
N LEU A 67 21.89 14.88 1.33
CA LEU A 67 21.18 16.04 1.88
C LEU A 67 19.81 16.27 1.21
N ILE A 68 19.71 16.10 -0.12
CA ILE A 68 18.44 16.18 -0.84
C ILE A 68 17.52 15.03 -0.44
N GLY A 69 18.07 13.81 -0.28
CA GLY A 69 17.34 12.64 0.19
C GLY A 69 16.79 12.81 1.60
N LEU A 70 17.62 13.32 2.53
CA LEU A 70 17.19 13.67 3.89
C LEU A 70 16.14 14.77 3.90
N GLY A 71 16.33 15.81 3.07
CA GLY A 71 15.36 16.89 2.89
C GLY A 71 14.01 16.40 2.39
N ARG A 72 13.99 15.46 1.44
CA ARG A 72 12.77 14.80 0.95
C ARG A 72 12.15 13.87 2.00
N ALA A 73 12.94 13.13 2.76
CA ALA A 73 12.42 12.29 3.84
C ALA A 73 11.74 13.13 4.93
N LEU A 74 12.33 14.27 5.29
CA LEU A 74 11.72 15.26 6.18
C LEU A 74 10.50 15.94 5.54
N SER A 75 10.53 16.27 4.23
CA SER A 75 9.38 16.87 3.56
C SER A 75 8.19 15.91 3.50
N ILE A 76 8.42 14.60 3.35
CA ILE A 76 7.36 13.58 3.42
C ILE A 76 6.73 13.52 4.83
N TYR A 77 7.53 13.75 5.88
CA TYR A 77 7.04 13.81 7.26
C TYR A 77 6.22 15.08 7.54
N VAL A 78 6.66 16.23 7.02
CA VAL A 78 5.97 17.53 7.20
C VAL A 78 4.75 17.68 6.26
N GLU A 79 4.82 17.16 5.03
CA GLU A 79 3.68 17.12 4.10
C GLU A 79 2.62 16.11 4.55
N GLY A 80 2.98 15.06 5.29
CA GLY A 80 2.01 14.20 5.98
C GLY A 80 1.17 14.97 7.01
N LEU A 81 1.77 15.93 7.72
CA LEU A 81 1.07 16.83 8.64
C LEU A 81 0.32 17.97 7.91
N LYS A 82 0.88 18.51 6.83
CA LYS A 82 0.24 19.59 6.04
C LYS A 82 -0.89 19.10 5.15
N ARG A 83 -0.91 17.83 4.72
CA ARG A 83 -2.06 17.20 4.02
C ARG A 83 -3.24 16.90 4.96
N LEU A 84 -3.02 16.91 6.28
CA LEU A 84 -4.10 17.00 7.28
C LEU A 84 -4.57 18.45 7.49
N SER A 85 -3.87 19.42 6.89
CA SER A 85 -4.12 20.85 7.00
C SER A 85 -4.45 21.44 5.62
N PHE A 86 -5.41 20.86 4.90
CA PHE A 86 -6.07 21.63 3.84
C PHE A 86 -6.79 22.83 4.49
N PRO A 87 -6.71 24.04 3.91
CA PRO A 87 -7.35 25.21 4.49
C PRO A 87 -8.86 24.98 4.48
N SER A 88 -9.40 24.89 5.69
CA SER A 88 -10.83 24.83 5.97
C SER A 88 -11.49 26.10 5.48
N THR A 89 -12.06 26.02 4.28
CA THR A 89 -13.12 26.91 3.84
C THR A 89 -14.28 26.05 3.36
N MET A 90 -14.94 25.34 4.28
CA MET A 90 -16.39 25.39 4.46
C MET A 90 -16.85 24.47 5.60
N ALA A 91 -17.68 25.04 6.46
CA ALA A 91 -18.55 24.41 7.45
C ALA A 91 -17.89 23.72 8.66
N MET A 92 -17.84 24.49 9.75
CA MET A 92 -17.98 23.98 11.11
C MET A 92 -19.17 23.02 11.18
N ILE A 93 -18.88 21.73 11.34
CA ILE A 93 -19.70 20.87 12.20
C ILE A 93 -18.75 20.36 13.27
N LYS A 94 -18.92 20.92 14.47
CA LYS A 94 -18.41 20.35 15.72
C LYS A 94 -18.91 18.91 15.80
N SER A 95 -17.99 17.98 15.68
CA SER A 95 -18.14 16.62 16.15
C SER A 95 -16.76 16.25 16.66
N ASP A 96 -16.68 15.73 17.87
CA ASP A 96 -15.48 15.08 18.43
C ASP A 96 -15.18 13.75 17.68
N GLY A 97 -15.27 13.80 16.34
CA GLY A 97 -15.76 12.71 15.50
C GLY A 97 -14.66 12.08 14.66
N LYS A 98 -14.38 10.79 14.95
CA LYS A 98 -13.71 9.89 14.02
C LYS A 98 -14.38 10.00 12.65
N THR A 99 -13.59 10.21 11.60
CA THR A 99 -14.09 10.23 10.22
C THR A 99 -14.73 8.88 9.93
N SER A 100 -15.98 8.84 9.46
CA SER A 100 -16.67 7.56 9.24
C SER A 100 -16.15 6.84 8.00
N SER A 101 -16.35 5.52 7.94
CA SER A 101 -16.05 4.71 6.74
C SER A 101 -16.70 5.28 5.47
N SER A 102 -17.96 5.72 5.56
CA SER A 102 -18.69 6.36 4.45
C SER A 102 -18.10 7.68 3.97
N GLN A 103 -17.54 8.50 4.88
CA GLN A 103 -16.88 9.76 4.51
C GLN A 103 -15.60 9.51 3.69
N TRP A 104 -14.90 8.41 3.96
CA TRP A 104 -13.74 8.01 3.16
C TRP A 104 -14.13 7.58 1.73
N VAL A 105 -15.25 6.89 1.57
CA VAL A 105 -15.79 6.54 0.25
C VAL A 105 -16.16 7.81 -0.53
N GLU A 106 -16.81 8.78 0.10
CA GLU A 106 -17.14 10.05 -0.55
C GLU A 106 -15.88 10.78 -1.02
N ARG A 107 -14.85 10.87 -0.16
CA ARG A 107 -13.55 11.46 -0.52
C ARG A 107 -12.89 10.74 -1.69
N SER A 108 -12.96 9.41 -1.73
CA SER A 108 -12.47 8.63 -2.87
C SER A 108 -13.13 9.07 -4.19
N GLN A 109 -14.46 9.24 -4.19
CA GLN A 109 -15.20 9.70 -5.36
C GLN A 109 -14.86 11.15 -5.75
N GLN A 110 -14.56 12.01 -4.78
CA GLN A 110 -14.09 13.38 -5.06
C GLN A 110 -12.72 13.38 -5.77
N TYR A 111 -11.78 12.55 -5.32
CA TYR A 111 -10.47 12.40 -5.97
C TYR A 111 -10.58 11.76 -7.36
N LEU A 112 -11.54 10.84 -7.56
CA LEU A 112 -11.82 10.28 -8.88
C LEU A 112 -12.20 11.34 -9.91
N LYS A 113 -13.06 12.30 -9.53
CA LYS A 113 -13.47 13.43 -10.38
C LYS A 113 -12.30 14.31 -10.81
N GLN A 114 -11.24 14.33 -10.00
CA GLN A 114 -10.00 15.07 -10.27
C GLN A 114 -8.95 14.21 -11.02
N HIS A 115 -9.31 12.98 -11.42
CA HIS A 115 -8.40 12.00 -12.01
C HIS A 115 -7.20 11.65 -11.11
N ASN A 116 -7.32 11.90 -9.80
CA ASN A 116 -6.33 11.52 -8.80
C ASN A 116 -6.64 10.12 -8.26
N TYR A 117 -6.33 9.10 -9.07
CA TYR A 117 -6.62 7.71 -8.71
C TYR A 117 -5.83 7.23 -7.49
N ARG A 118 -4.65 7.80 -7.25
CA ARG A 118 -3.79 7.41 -6.13
C ARG A 118 -4.46 7.74 -4.81
N ASP A 119 -4.82 9.01 -4.63
CA ASP A 119 -5.46 9.45 -3.39
C ASP A 119 -6.88 8.86 -3.25
N ALA A 120 -7.56 8.57 -4.36
CA ALA A 120 -8.82 7.84 -4.35
C ALA A 120 -8.67 6.41 -3.77
N CYS A 121 -7.66 5.65 -4.22
CA CYS A 121 -7.37 4.31 -3.67
C CYS A 121 -6.97 4.37 -2.19
N VAL A 122 -6.16 5.35 -1.80
CA VAL A 122 -5.76 5.56 -0.40
C VAL A 122 -6.99 5.84 0.48
N CYS A 123 -7.95 6.63 -0.01
CA CYS A 123 -9.20 6.86 0.71
C CYS A 123 -9.99 5.56 0.93
N LEU A 124 -10.10 4.68 -0.06
CA LEU A 124 -10.77 3.39 0.09
C LEU A 124 -10.07 2.48 1.10
N TYR A 125 -8.73 2.46 1.11
CA TYR A 125 -7.95 1.78 2.13
C TYR A 125 -8.21 2.34 3.54
N GLN A 126 -8.24 3.68 3.71
CA GLN A 126 -8.57 4.31 5.00
C GLN A 126 -10.01 3.98 5.43
N GLY A 127 -10.95 3.98 4.47
CA GLY A 127 -12.33 3.57 4.71
C GLY A 127 -12.43 2.14 5.23
N MET A 128 -11.64 1.21 4.66
CA MET A 128 -11.61 -0.18 5.12
C MET A 128 -11.10 -0.28 6.56
N LEU A 129 -10.00 0.41 6.90
CA LEU A 129 -9.48 0.41 8.27
C LEU A 129 -10.50 0.98 9.26
N GLN A 130 -11.15 2.07 8.89
CA GLN A 130 -12.19 2.71 9.69
C GLN A 130 -13.40 1.79 9.86
N LEU A 131 -13.82 1.09 8.80
CA LEU A 131 -14.92 0.13 8.84
C LEU A 131 -14.61 -1.03 9.81
N LEU A 132 -13.36 -1.53 9.80
CA LEU A 132 -12.91 -2.55 10.75
C LEU A 132 -12.93 -2.08 12.20
N ASP A 133 -12.58 -0.81 12.44
CA ASP A 133 -12.65 -0.15 13.77
C ASP A 133 -14.10 0.02 14.22
N GLU A 134 -14.96 0.58 13.37
CA GLU A 134 -16.39 0.80 13.64
C GLU A 134 -17.13 -0.50 13.99
N ARG A 135 -16.74 -1.61 13.35
CA ARG A 135 -17.31 -2.94 13.61
C ARG A 135 -16.66 -3.67 14.79
N ASN A 136 -15.71 -3.05 15.47
CA ASN A 136 -14.94 -3.60 16.60
C ASN A 136 -14.22 -4.93 16.29
N LEU A 137 -13.92 -5.19 15.02
CA LEU A 137 -13.23 -6.40 14.59
C LEU A 137 -11.73 -6.23 14.78
N ILE A 138 -11.18 -5.18 14.19
CA ILE A 138 -9.76 -4.85 14.28
C ILE A 138 -9.68 -3.36 14.65
N PRO A 139 -9.47 -3.03 15.95
CA PRO A 139 -9.37 -1.65 16.39
C PRO A 139 -8.23 -0.93 15.67
N GLN A 140 -8.45 0.30 15.24
CA GLN A 140 -7.40 1.07 14.58
C GLN A 140 -6.39 1.56 15.62
N HIS A 141 -5.11 1.23 15.41
CA HIS A 141 -4.01 1.71 16.25
C HIS A 141 -2.95 2.39 15.39
N HIS A 142 -2.45 3.53 15.85
CA HIS A 142 -1.41 4.29 15.14
C HIS A 142 -0.10 3.51 14.94
N SER A 143 0.21 2.55 15.81
CA SER A 143 1.41 1.71 15.70
C SER A 143 1.21 0.47 14.82
N ARG A 144 -0.02 0.17 14.37
CA ARG A 144 -0.28 -1.05 13.61
C ARG A 144 0.11 -0.85 12.14
N THR A 145 0.89 -1.79 11.63
CA THR A 145 1.43 -1.82 10.27
C THR A 145 0.53 -2.61 9.31
N ASP A 146 0.67 -2.37 8.00
CA ASP A 146 -0.05 -3.13 6.96
C ASP A 146 0.20 -4.65 7.07
N GLY A 147 1.42 -5.06 7.45
CA GLY A 147 1.75 -6.49 7.65
C GLY A 147 1.09 -7.11 8.89
N GLU A 148 0.74 -6.31 9.90
CA GLU A 148 -0.10 -6.77 11.00
C GLU A 148 -1.57 -6.87 10.57
N TYR A 149 -2.10 -5.87 9.88
CA TYR A 149 -3.46 -5.95 9.32
C TYR A 149 -3.62 -7.16 8.42
N TRP A 150 -2.62 -7.45 7.58
CA TRP A 150 -2.59 -8.63 6.72
C TRP A 150 -2.81 -9.94 7.50
N ARG A 151 -2.02 -10.18 8.54
CA ARG A 151 -2.15 -11.38 9.40
C ARG A 151 -3.51 -11.46 10.10
N LEU A 152 -4.11 -10.32 10.44
CA LEU A 152 -5.41 -10.30 11.10
C LEU A 152 -6.54 -10.66 10.12
N VAL A 153 -6.52 -10.11 8.91
CA VAL A 153 -7.56 -10.33 7.88
C VAL A 153 -7.46 -11.69 7.21
N GLU A 154 -6.30 -12.35 7.23
CA GLU A 154 -6.15 -13.73 6.73
C GLU A 154 -7.10 -14.74 7.39
N ARG A 155 -7.56 -14.44 8.60
CA ARG A 155 -8.49 -15.29 9.36
C ARG A 155 -9.96 -15.05 9.00
N PHE A 156 -10.23 -14.08 8.12
CA PHE A 156 -11.59 -13.77 7.69
C PHE A 156 -12.04 -14.78 6.64
N LEU A 157 -13.35 -14.96 6.51
CA LEU A 157 -13.92 -15.88 5.53
C LEU A 157 -13.52 -15.52 4.09
N HIS A 158 -13.48 -14.23 3.78
CA HIS A 158 -13.07 -13.68 2.50
C HIS A 158 -11.91 -12.69 2.68
N PRO A 159 -10.65 -13.14 2.72
CA PRO A 159 -9.50 -12.27 2.97
C PRO A 159 -9.09 -11.43 1.75
N LEU A 160 -9.41 -11.90 0.54
CA LEU A 160 -8.93 -11.32 -0.73
C LEU A 160 -9.28 -9.83 -0.93
N PRO A 161 -10.50 -9.36 -0.60
CA PRO A 161 -10.85 -7.95 -0.75
C PRO A 161 -9.99 -7.03 0.13
N TYR A 162 -9.76 -7.43 1.39
CA TYR A 162 -8.90 -6.69 2.33
C TYR A 162 -7.45 -6.65 1.85
N GLN A 163 -6.93 -7.80 1.41
CA GLN A 163 -5.59 -7.95 0.87
C GLN A 163 -5.37 -7.12 -0.41
N THR A 164 -6.39 -6.97 -1.24
CA THR A 164 -6.35 -6.12 -2.45
C THR A 164 -6.14 -4.65 -2.08
N LEU A 165 -6.85 -4.14 -1.08
CA LEU A 165 -6.68 -2.75 -0.61
C LEU A 165 -5.32 -2.54 0.08
N LEU A 166 -4.90 -3.49 0.94
CA LEU A 166 -3.60 -3.46 1.61
C LEU A 166 -2.42 -3.46 0.62
N SER A 167 -2.42 -4.40 -0.32
CA SER A 167 -1.34 -4.52 -1.33
C SER A 167 -1.32 -3.33 -2.28
N THR A 168 -2.48 -2.80 -2.66
CA THR A 168 -2.55 -1.60 -3.51
C THR A 168 -2.00 -0.39 -2.76
N HIS A 169 -2.37 -0.18 -1.50
CA HIS A 169 -1.81 0.89 -0.68
C HIS A 169 -0.28 0.79 -0.57
N GLN A 170 0.25 -0.40 -0.25
CA GLN A 170 1.68 -0.63 -0.13
C GLN A 170 2.41 -0.34 -1.46
N SER A 171 1.85 -0.80 -2.58
CA SER A 171 2.41 -0.56 -3.92
C SER A 171 2.41 0.92 -4.31
N LEU A 172 1.35 1.66 -3.97
CA LEU A 172 1.25 3.09 -4.22
C LEU A 172 2.13 3.93 -3.29
N ARG A 173 2.44 3.42 -2.09
CA ARG A 173 3.22 4.13 -1.07
C ARG A 173 4.72 3.90 -1.21
N PHE A 174 5.12 2.66 -1.46
CA PHE A 174 6.52 2.22 -1.47
C PHE A 174 7.02 1.73 -2.84
N GLY A 175 6.09 1.43 -3.76
CA GLY A 175 6.44 1.08 -5.14
C GLY A 175 6.46 2.30 -6.06
N ASN A 176 7.03 2.12 -7.24
CA ASN A 176 7.00 3.10 -8.33
C ASN A 176 5.78 2.86 -9.25
N VAL A 177 4.60 2.63 -8.64
CA VAL A 177 3.36 2.29 -9.35
C VAL A 177 2.51 3.53 -9.49
N GLU A 178 2.18 3.88 -10.74
CA GLU A 178 1.20 4.91 -11.03
C GLU A 178 -0.21 4.35 -10.92
N ALA A 179 -1.08 5.05 -10.19
CA ALA A 179 -2.47 4.66 -10.06
C ALA A 179 -3.23 4.99 -11.34
N SER A 180 -4.02 4.02 -11.83
CA SER A 180 -4.90 4.19 -13.00
C SER A 180 -6.37 4.09 -12.59
N LEU A 181 -7.28 4.44 -13.52
CA LEU A 181 -8.71 4.20 -13.33
C LEU A 181 -9.01 2.72 -13.02
N LYS A 182 -8.31 1.78 -13.69
CA LYS A 182 -8.44 0.35 -13.43
C LYS A 182 -7.99 -0.03 -12.02
N THR A 183 -6.90 0.57 -11.54
CA THR A 183 -6.43 0.38 -10.15
C THR A 183 -7.50 0.82 -9.15
N TRP A 184 -8.13 1.97 -9.39
CA TRP A 184 -9.21 2.48 -8.55
C TRP A 184 -10.46 1.58 -8.61
N GLN A 185 -10.87 1.11 -9.79
CA GLN A 185 -12.00 0.19 -9.94
C GLN A 185 -11.79 -1.10 -9.15
N ASN A 186 -10.58 -1.66 -9.17
CA ASN A 186 -10.24 -2.83 -8.37
C ASN A 186 -10.36 -2.55 -6.86
N CYS A 187 -9.92 -1.36 -6.41
CA CYS A 187 -10.07 -0.96 -5.01
C CYS A 187 -11.53 -0.75 -4.62
N GLU A 188 -12.31 -0.10 -5.48
CA GLU A 188 -13.74 0.13 -5.25
C GLU A 188 -14.50 -1.19 -5.14
N GLU A 189 -14.21 -2.12 -6.05
CA GLU A 189 -14.82 -3.44 -6.07
C GLU A 189 -14.46 -4.25 -4.82
N ALA A 190 -13.19 -4.25 -4.43
CA ALA A 190 -12.75 -4.87 -3.18
C ALA A 190 -13.47 -4.24 -1.97
N TYR A 191 -13.58 -2.92 -1.92
CA TYR A 191 -14.28 -2.23 -0.84
C TYR A 191 -15.77 -2.61 -0.76
N ARG A 192 -16.48 -2.70 -1.90
CA ARG A 192 -17.88 -3.16 -1.95
C ARG A 192 -18.06 -4.60 -1.46
N GLN A 193 -17.13 -5.48 -1.79
CA GLN A 193 -17.16 -6.88 -1.32
C GLN A 193 -17.04 -6.95 0.21
N ILE A 194 -16.19 -6.11 0.80
CA ILE A 194 -16.05 -5.98 2.26
C ILE A 194 -17.36 -5.50 2.90
N GLU A 195 -18.03 -4.50 2.34
CA GLU A 195 -19.33 -4.05 2.85
C GLU A 195 -20.41 -5.14 2.75
N THR A 196 -20.35 -5.95 1.69
CA THR A 196 -21.26 -7.08 1.48
C THR A 196 -21.05 -8.15 2.55
N ASP A 197 -19.79 -8.45 2.90
CA ASP A 197 -19.45 -9.38 3.98
C ASP A 197 -20.08 -8.96 5.32
N PHE A 198 -20.13 -7.65 5.61
CA PHE A 198 -20.74 -7.15 6.85
C PHE A 198 -22.27 -7.03 6.81
N THR A 199 -22.87 -7.14 5.62
CA THR A 199 -24.32 -7.21 5.48
C THR A 199 -24.81 -8.65 5.65
N SER A 200 -23.94 -9.63 5.42
CA SER A 200 -24.20 -11.04 5.72
C SER A 200 -23.97 -11.33 7.20
N GLU A 201 -25.05 -11.56 7.96
CA GLU A 201 -24.98 -11.96 9.38
C GLU A 201 -24.08 -13.19 9.59
N GLN A 202 -24.19 -14.20 8.72
CA GLN A 202 -23.38 -15.42 8.83
C GLN A 202 -21.87 -15.13 8.67
N ALA A 203 -21.51 -14.29 7.70
CA ALA A 203 -20.11 -13.92 7.48
C ALA A 203 -19.58 -13.06 8.63
N TYR A 204 -20.37 -12.11 9.14
CA TYR A 204 -19.98 -11.28 10.27
C TYR A 204 -19.74 -12.09 11.56
N GLN A 205 -20.66 -13.00 11.91
CA GLN A 205 -20.50 -13.82 13.12
C GLN A 205 -19.27 -14.73 13.02
N GLN A 206 -19.02 -15.35 11.86
CA GLN A 206 -17.84 -16.20 11.66
C GLN A 206 -16.53 -15.40 11.75
N ILE A 207 -16.49 -14.19 11.18
CA ILE A 207 -15.32 -13.31 11.29
C ILE A 207 -15.05 -12.96 12.75
N LYS A 208 -16.11 -12.63 13.50
CA LYS A 208 -16.00 -12.28 14.92
C LYS A 208 -15.50 -13.46 15.76
N GLU A 209 -16.04 -14.66 15.55
CA GLU A 209 -15.60 -15.89 16.22
C GLU A 209 -14.11 -16.18 15.95
N ASN A 210 -13.67 -16.10 14.69
CA ASN A 210 -12.28 -16.36 14.32
C ASN A 210 -11.32 -15.35 14.97
N ILE A 211 -11.73 -14.09 15.12
CA ILE A 211 -10.95 -13.06 15.80
C ILE A 211 -10.90 -13.33 17.32
N ASP A 212 -12.00 -13.75 17.94
CA ASP A 212 -12.05 -13.99 19.38
C ASP A 212 -11.26 -15.25 19.78
N ILE A 213 -11.29 -16.32 18.97
CA ILE A 213 -10.40 -17.48 19.12
C ILE A 213 -8.93 -17.06 19.02
N ALA A 214 -8.61 -16.20 18.07
CA ALA A 214 -7.26 -15.69 17.91
C ALA A 214 -6.78 -14.82 19.09
N ARG A 215 -7.68 -14.09 19.76
CA ARG A 215 -7.35 -13.30 20.95
C ARG A 215 -7.17 -14.16 22.19
N SER A 216 -7.80 -15.33 22.28
CA SER A 216 -7.67 -16.22 23.43
C SER A 216 -6.47 -17.17 23.34
N ALA A 217 -5.88 -17.33 22.15
CA ALA A 217 -4.73 -18.20 21.89
C ALA A 217 -3.36 -17.53 22.02
N GLY A 218 -3.28 -16.21 22.26
CA GLY A 218 -2.05 -15.43 22.42
C GLY A 218 -1.99 -14.71 23.75
#